data_AF-A0AAU8KA57-F1
#
_entry.id   AF-A0AAU8KA57-F1
#
_cell.length_a   1.000
_cell.length_b   1.000
_cell.length_c   1.000
_cell.angle_alpha   90.00
_cell.angle_beta   90.00
_cell.angle_gamma   90.00
#
_symmetry.space_group_name_H-M   'P 1'
#
loop_
_entity.id
_entity.type
_entity.pdbx_description
1 polymer ?
#
loop_
_entity_poly.entity_id
_entity_poly.type
_entity_poly.pdbx_seq_one_letter_code
_entity_poly.pdbx_strand_id
1 'polypeptide(L)'
;MRYAQGGGLTDAGRAARERIRLQAVERFEDGQKNREIAAALRVSERSVERWRRQWRERGEAGVRSKGSPGRPRLSEAQIARLARELERGPLVHGWADQRWTLARIKTLIGRLFHVSYTVEGTWRLLRRHGWSWQQPARRAIERDDQAVEVWKKETWPLVKAPRRSATPGWSSRTKPGSR
;
A
#
# COMPACT_ATOMS: atom_id res chain seq x y z
N MET A 1 -2.66 -11.78 -4.33
CA MET A 1 -4.05 -11.29 -4.24
C MET A 1 -4.02 -9.76 -4.37
N ARG A 2 -4.28 -9.22 -5.58
CA ARG A 2 -4.14 -7.78 -5.89
C ARG A 2 -5.47 -7.09 -5.57
N TYR A 3 -5.50 -6.23 -4.54
CA TYR A 3 -6.62 -5.32 -4.39
C TYR A 3 -6.58 -4.31 -5.52
N ALA A 4 -7.62 -4.28 -6.35
CA ALA A 4 -7.88 -3.18 -7.28
C ALA A 4 -7.74 -1.86 -6.53
N GLN A 5 -7.11 -0.88 -7.17
CA GLN A 5 -6.77 0.43 -6.61
C GLN A 5 -7.83 0.93 -5.62
N GLY A 6 -7.44 1.01 -4.35
CA GLY A 6 -8.37 1.28 -3.27
C GLY A 6 -9.01 2.66 -3.40
N GLY A 7 -10.26 2.69 -3.86
CA GLY A 7 -11.33 3.56 -3.34
C GLY A 7 -11.05 5.06 -3.17
N GLY A 8 -10.06 5.65 -3.85
CA GLY A 8 -9.65 7.05 -3.66
C GLY A 8 -9.12 7.36 -2.25
N LEU A 9 -8.51 6.38 -1.59
CA LEU A 9 -7.89 6.57 -0.28
C LEU A 9 -6.64 7.47 -0.38
N THR A 10 -5.92 7.38 -1.49
CA THR A 10 -4.72 8.17 -1.78
C THR A 10 -5.08 9.54 -2.35
N ASP A 11 -4.18 10.50 -2.17
CA ASP A 11 -4.37 11.87 -2.64
C ASP A 11 -4.44 11.92 -4.18
N ALA A 12 -3.58 11.17 -4.85
CA ALA A 12 -3.63 10.98 -6.31
C ALA A 12 -4.97 10.40 -6.79
N GLY A 13 -5.52 9.41 -6.06
CA GLY A 13 -6.82 8.82 -6.40
C GLY A 13 -7.98 9.81 -6.20
N ARG A 14 -7.89 10.71 -5.23
CA ARG A 14 -8.86 11.80 -5.05
C ARG A 14 -8.77 12.82 -6.18
N ALA A 15 -7.56 13.26 -6.53
CA ALA A 15 -7.33 14.19 -7.63
C ALA A 15 -7.83 13.62 -8.97
N ALA A 16 -7.60 12.32 -9.23
CA ALA A 16 -8.11 11.66 -10.42
C ALA A 16 -9.65 11.69 -10.52
N ARG A 17 -10.34 11.44 -9.41
CA ARG A 17 -11.81 11.54 -9.35
C ARG A 17 -12.30 12.97 -9.50
N GLU A 18 -11.55 13.93 -8.98
CA GLU A 18 -11.88 15.34 -9.16
C GLU A 18 -11.80 15.76 -10.62
N ARG A 19 -10.77 15.34 -11.34
CA ARG A 19 -10.69 15.56 -12.79
C ARG A 19 -11.90 14.99 -13.54
N ILE A 20 -12.34 13.78 -13.20
CA ILE A 20 -13.55 13.18 -13.81
C ILE A 20 -14.79 14.04 -13.54
N ARG A 21 -14.92 14.60 -12.34
CA ARG A 21 -16.04 15.50 -11.99
C ARG A 21 -16.01 16.79 -12.80
N LEU A 22 -14.84 17.39 -13.00
CA LEU A 22 -14.69 18.61 -13.79
C LEU A 22 -14.95 18.36 -15.28
N GLN A 23 -14.47 17.23 -15.82
CA GLN A 23 -14.81 16.81 -17.19
C GLN A 23 -16.32 16.57 -17.39
N ALA A 24 -17.03 16.15 -16.34
CA ALA A 24 -18.49 16.05 -16.41
C ALA A 24 -19.14 17.44 -16.49
N VAL A 25 -18.58 18.45 -15.83
CA VAL A 25 -19.07 19.84 -15.88
C VAL A 25 -18.89 20.43 -17.28
N GLU A 26 -17.71 20.30 -17.88
CA GLU A 26 -17.45 20.72 -19.27
C GLU A 26 -18.50 20.12 -20.23
N ARG A 27 -18.79 18.82 -20.09
CA ARG A 27 -19.80 18.15 -20.91
C ARG A 27 -21.25 18.56 -20.59
N PHE A 28 -21.50 19.07 -19.38
CA PHE A 28 -22.81 19.65 -19.05
C PHE A 28 -23.02 20.98 -19.76
N GLU A 29 -21.96 21.79 -19.86
CA GLU A 29 -21.94 23.06 -20.58
C GLU A 29 -22.14 22.84 -22.09
N ASP A 30 -21.55 21.78 -22.64
CA ASP A 30 -21.76 21.33 -24.03
C ASP A 30 -23.18 20.74 -24.30
N GLY A 31 -24.04 20.63 -23.28
CA GLY A 31 -25.40 20.12 -23.43
C GLY A 31 -25.52 18.60 -23.67
N GLN A 32 -24.45 17.82 -23.50
CA GLN A 32 -24.45 16.37 -23.72
C GLN A 32 -25.41 15.64 -22.78
N LYS A 33 -25.93 14.46 -23.17
CA LYS A 33 -26.89 13.70 -22.34
C LYS A 33 -26.18 12.93 -21.22
N ASN A 34 -26.85 12.71 -20.09
CA ASN A 34 -26.26 12.01 -18.93
C ASN A 34 -25.71 10.61 -19.27
N ARG A 35 -26.43 9.87 -20.11
CA ARG A 35 -26.03 8.53 -20.56
C ARG A 35 -24.73 8.55 -21.37
N GLU A 36 -24.57 9.52 -22.26
CA GLU A 36 -23.37 9.70 -23.08
C GLU A 36 -22.16 10.07 -22.20
N ILE A 37 -22.37 11.00 -21.27
CA ILE A 37 -21.34 11.42 -20.29
C ILE A 37 -20.93 10.25 -19.40
N ALA A 38 -21.88 9.46 -18.91
CA ALA A 38 -21.62 8.29 -18.07
C ALA A 38 -20.77 7.25 -18.80
N ALA A 39 -21.12 6.94 -20.05
CA ALA A 39 -20.36 6.04 -20.91
C ALA A 39 -18.94 6.57 -21.18
N ALA A 40 -18.81 7.85 -21.55
CA ALA A 40 -17.53 8.47 -21.86
C ALA A 40 -16.58 8.50 -20.65
N LEU A 41 -17.09 8.83 -19.47
CA LEU A 41 -16.31 8.95 -18.24
C LEU A 41 -16.21 7.64 -17.45
N ARG A 42 -16.84 6.55 -17.94
CA ARG A 42 -16.91 5.23 -17.29
C ARG A 42 -17.40 5.31 -15.83
N VAL A 43 -18.44 6.11 -15.60
CA VAL A 43 -19.11 6.24 -14.30
C VAL A 43 -20.58 5.84 -14.42
N SER A 44 -21.25 5.62 -13.29
CA SER A 44 -22.69 5.31 -13.32
C SER A 44 -23.52 6.54 -13.71
N GLU A 45 -24.59 6.32 -14.47
CA GLU A 45 -25.55 7.38 -14.85
C GLU A 45 -26.09 8.13 -13.62
N ARG A 46 -26.39 7.39 -12.54
CA ARG A 46 -26.83 7.97 -11.26
C ARG A 46 -25.82 8.96 -10.64
N SER A 47 -24.52 8.74 -10.87
CA SER A 47 -23.48 9.68 -10.41
C SER A 47 -23.52 10.96 -11.23
N VAL A 48 -23.68 10.83 -12.55
CA VAL A 48 -23.80 11.98 -13.48
C VAL A 48 -25.05 12.78 -13.21
N GLU A 49 -26.20 12.13 -12.98
CA GLU A 49 -27.45 12.80 -12.58
C GLU A 49 -27.28 13.63 -11.32
N ARG A 50 -26.65 13.04 -10.29
CA ARG A 50 -26.37 13.73 -9.04
C ARG A 50 -25.43 14.92 -9.25
N TRP A 51 -24.40 14.79 -10.10
CA TRP A 51 -23.50 15.89 -10.45
C TRP A 51 -24.22 16.98 -11.22
N ARG A 52 -25.05 16.64 -12.22
CA ARG A 52 -25.82 17.62 -12.98
C ARG A 52 -26.78 18.41 -12.09
N ARG A 53 -27.45 17.74 -11.14
CA ARG A 53 -28.31 18.44 -10.18
C ARG A 53 -27.52 19.46 -9.35
N GLN A 54 -26.39 19.04 -8.78
CA GLN A 54 -25.53 19.93 -7.99
C GLN A 54 -24.95 21.08 -8.84
N TRP A 55 -24.61 20.81 -10.10
CA TRP A 55 -24.15 21.82 -11.05
C TRP A 55 -25.23 22.86 -11.36
N ARG A 56 -26.48 22.43 -11.59
CA ARG A 56 -27.61 23.35 -11.79
C ARG A 56 -27.89 24.23 -10.58
N GLU A 57 -27.69 23.71 -9.38
CA GLU A 57 -27.93 24.44 -8.12
C GLU A 57 -26.80 25.41 -7.75
N ARG A 58 -25.53 25.05 -8.01
CA ARG A 58 -24.36 25.73 -7.44
C ARG A 58 -23.18 25.89 -8.41
N GLY A 59 -23.41 25.66 -9.69
CA GLY A 59 -22.37 25.65 -10.72
C GLY A 59 -21.30 24.58 -10.49
N GLU A 60 -20.12 24.78 -11.07
CA GLU A 60 -18.97 23.89 -10.92
C GLU A 60 -18.63 23.60 -9.45
N ALA A 61 -18.74 24.61 -8.58
CA ALA A 61 -18.48 24.49 -7.14
C ALA A 61 -19.40 23.45 -6.45
N GLY A 62 -20.59 23.20 -6.98
CA GLY A 62 -21.50 22.16 -6.49
C GLY A 62 -21.01 20.74 -6.78
N VAL A 63 -20.24 20.57 -7.84
CA VAL A 63 -19.75 19.24 -8.28
C VAL A 63 -18.41 18.90 -7.65
N ARG A 64 -17.59 19.92 -7.34
CA ARG A 64 -16.28 19.74 -6.69
C ARG A 64 -16.37 18.91 -5.42
N SER A 65 -15.34 18.12 -5.16
CA SER A 65 -15.26 17.31 -3.94
C SER A 65 -15.23 18.20 -2.71
N LYS A 66 -16.07 17.89 -1.72
CA LYS A 66 -16.01 18.50 -0.38
C LYS A 66 -14.79 18.06 0.46
N GLY A 67 -13.88 17.29 -0.13
CA GLY A 67 -12.72 16.72 0.56
C GLY A 67 -13.04 15.47 1.38
N SER A 68 -12.01 14.95 2.07
CA SER A 68 -12.16 13.84 3.02
C SER A 68 -12.95 14.33 4.23
N PRO A 69 -13.89 13.55 4.77
CA PRO A 69 -14.43 13.84 6.09
C PRO A 69 -13.26 13.77 7.09
N GLY A 70 -12.94 14.89 7.72
CA GLY A 70 -11.90 15.03 8.74
C GLY A 70 -10.60 15.68 8.26
N ARG A 71 -10.08 16.61 9.07
CA ARG A 71 -8.77 17.23 8.90
C ARG A 71 -7.67 16.18 9.19
N PRO A 72 -6.63 16.05 8.34
CA PRO A 72 -5.49 15.21 8.67
C PRO A 72 -4.86 15.70 9.99
N ARG A 73 -4.60 14.78 10.92
CA ARG A 73 -4.05 15.14 12.24
C ARG A 73 -2.57 15.51 12.18
N LEU A 74 -1.89 15.13 11.10
CA LEU A 74 -0.51 15.52 10.80
C LEU A 74 -0.47 16.45 9.59
N SER A 75 0.38 17.48 9.65
CA SER A 75 0.70 18.32 8.50
C SER A 75 1.63 17.62 7.51
N GLU A 76 1.71 18.11 6.28
CA GLU A 76 2.61 17.56 5.26
C GLU A 76 4.08 17.58 5.73
N ALA A 77 4.50 18.63 6.44
CA ALA A 77 5.84 18.71 7.03
C ALA A 77 6.07 17.63 8.11
N GLN A 78 5.06 17.33 8.93
CA GLN A 78 5.13 16.26 9.93
C GLN A 78 5.17 14.89 9.26
N ILE A 79 4.43 14.69 8.18
CA ILE A 79 4.45 13.45 7.37
C ILE A 79 5.84 13.25 6.75
N ALA A 80 6.44 14.30 6.17
CA ALA A 80 7.79 14.25 5.62
C ALA A 80 8.87 14.00 6.69
N ARG A 81 8.69 14.55 7.90
CA ARG A 81 9.56 14.21 9.04
C ARG A 81 9.38 12.76 9.47
N LEU A 82 8.14 12.27 9.56
CA LEU A 82 7.87 10.87 9.89
C LEU A 82 8.53 9.92 8.88
N ALA A 83 8.51 10.24 7.58
CA ALA A 83 9.19 9.46 6.55
C ALA A 83 10.67 9.25 6.86
N ARG A 84 11.39 10.35 7.13
CA ARG A 84 12.82 10.33 7.45
C ARG A 84 13.12 9.54 8.72
N GLU A 85 12.26 9.64 9.74
CA GLU A 85 12.45 8.88 10.98
C GLU A 85 12.17 7.39 10.81
N LEU A 86 11.25 7.00 9.92
CA LEU A 86 11.01 5.60 9.57
C LEU A 86 12.19 5.01 8.77
N GLU A 87 12.82 5.79 7.91
CA GLU A 87 14.01 5.39 7.14
C GLU A 87 15.23 5.13 8.03
N ARG A 88 15.41 5.92 9.10
CA ARG A 88 16.45 5.69 10.12
C ARG A 88 16.32 4.35 10.84
N GLY A 89 15.14 3.74 10.78
CA GLY A 89 14.86 2.42 11.33
C GLY A 89 14.52 2.44 12.82
N PRO A 90 13.91 1.35 13.35
CA PRO A 90 13.41 1.33 14.72
C PRO A 90 14.51 1.32 15.79
N LEU A 91 15.72 0.85 15.46
CA LEU A 91 16.83 0.78 16.41
C LEU A 91 17.18 2.17 16.97
N VAL A 92 17.20 3.19 16.11
CA VAL A 92 17.47 4.60 16.47
C VAL A 92 16.46 5.14 17.48
N HIS A 93 15.25 4.56 17.51
CA HIS A 93 14.17 4.97 18.39
C HIS A 93 13.99 4.05 19.61
N GLY A 94 14.99 3.20 19.88
CA GLY A 94 15.09 2.38 21.09
C GLY A 94 14.36 1.03 21.04
N TRP A 95 14.01 0.53 19.85
CA TRP A 95 13.50 -0.83 19.69
C TRP A 95 14.64 -1.83 19.48
N ALA A 96 14.47 -3.06 19.97
CA ALA A 96 15.51 -4.10 19.93
C ALA A 96 15.70 -4.77 18.55
N ASP A 97 14.82 -4.49 17.57
CA ASP A 97 14.88 -5.10 16.25
C ASP A 97 14.55 -4.10 15.13
N GLN A 98 14.84 -4.46 13.87
CA GLN A 98 14.66 -3.62 12.67
C GLN A 98 13.20 -3.53 12.16
N ARG A 99 12.22 -4.13 12.83
CA ARG A 99 10.85 -4.25 12.31
C ARG A 99 9.98 -3.05 12.70
N TRP A 100 9.45 -2.36 11.70
CA TRP A 100 8.33 -1.46 11.92
C TRP A 100 7.02 -2.25 12.02
N THR A 101 6.31 -2.05 13.14
CA THR A 101 4.91 -2.49 13.31
C THR A 101 4.00 -1.28 13.40
N LEU A 102 2.73 -1.42 13.05
CA LEU A 102 1.77 -0.31 13.17
C LEU A 102 1.71 0.26 14.59
N ALA A 103 1.85 -0.59 15.61
CA ALA A 103 1.92 -0.16 17.00
C ALA A 103 3.16 0.69 17.29
N ARG A 104 4.34 0.30 16.78
CA ARG A 104 5.58 1.08 16.93
C ARG A 104 5.51 2.40 16.19
N ILE A 105 4.96 2.42 14.98
CA ILE A 105 4.75 3.64 14.21
C ILE A 105 3.76 4.57 14.94
N LYS A 106 2.67 4.04 15.48
CA LYS A 106 1.75 4.81 16.34
C LYS A 106 2.49 5.44 17.52
N THR A 107 3.31 4.67 18.23
CA THR A 107 4.11 5.17 19.36
C THR A 107 5.09 6.24 18.92
N LEU A 108 5.77 6.05 17.79
CA LEU A 108 6.68 7.04 17.21
C LEU A 108 5.97 8.35 16.89
N ILE A 109 4.80 8.29 16.25
CA ILE A 109 3.97 9.47 15.96
C ILE A 109 3.62 10.22 17.26
N GLY A 110 3.22 9.49 18.30
CA GLY A 110 2.93 10.07 19.61
C GLY A 110 4.14 10.76 20.23
N ARG A 111 5.33 10.16 20.13
CA ARG A 111 6.59 10.73 20.63
C ARG A 111 7.05 11.98 19.87
N LEU A 112 6.94 11.97 18.54
CA LEU A 112 7.46 13.05 17.69
C LEU A 112 6.53 14.27 17.62
N PHE A 113 5.21 14.04 17.68
CA PHE A 113 4.23 15.08 17.35
C PHE A 113 3.17 15.29 18.43
N HIS A 114 3.18 14.50 19.52
CA HIS A 114 2.14 14.53 20.56
C HIS A 114 0.72 14.31 20.02
N VAL A 115 0.61 13.60 18.88
CA VAL A 115 -0.66 13.23 18.25
C VAL A 115 -0.92 11.75 18.46
N SER A 116 -2.07 11.42 19.03
CA SER A 116 -2.49 10.02 19.17
C SER A 116 -3.19 9.52 17.91
N TYR A 117 -2.93 8.27 17.53
CA TYR A 117 -3.67 7.57 16.47
C TYR A 117 -4.17 6.22 16.99
N THR A 118 -5.27 5.72 16.43
CA THR A 118 -5.58 4.28 16.53
C THR A 118 -4.63 3.49 15.63
N VAL A 119 -4.48 2.19 15.88
CA VAL A 119 -3.65 1.31 15.01
C VAL A 119 -4.20 1.33 13.58
N GLU A 120 -5.51 1.25 13.44
CA GLU A 120 -6.18 1.35 12.15
C GLU A 120 -5.98 2.73 11.49
N GLY A 121 -6.10 3.81 12.26
CA GLY A 121 -5.84 5.17 11.78
C GLY A 121 -4.40 5.36 11.31
N THR A 122 -3.45 4.72 11.99
CA THR A 122 -2.03 4.70 11.58
C THR A 122 -1.87 3.97 10.24
N TRP A 123 -2.53 2.83 10.06
CA TRP A 123 -2.52 2.14 8.77
C TRP A 123 -3.16 2.96 7.64
N ARG A 124 -4.30 3.62 7.90
CA ARG A 124 -4.96 4.48 6.90
C ARG A 124 -4.09 5.70 6.54
N LEU A 125 -3.42 6.31 7.53
CA LEU A 125 -2.44 7.37 7.32
C LEU A 125 -1.32 6.86 6.41
N LEU A 126 -0.73 5.71 6.75
CA LEU A 126 0.38 5.17 5.98
C LEU A 126 -0.01 4.92 4.52
N ARG A 127 -1.17 4.28 4.32
CA ARG A 127 -1.68 3.96 2.98
C ARG A 127 -2.04 5.20 2.16
N ARG A 128 -2.51 6.27 2.79
CA ARG A 128 -2.82 7.56 2.12
C ARG A 128 -1.57 8.17 1.49
N HIS A 129 -0.44 8.09 2.18
CA HIS A 129 0.85 8.63 1.75
C HIS A 129 1.72 7.62 0.99
N GLY A 130 1.12 6.52 0.52
CA GLY A 130 1.81 5.56 -0.36
C GLY A 130 2.78 4.61 0.35
N TRP A 131 2.85 4.62 1.68
CA TRP A 131 3.66 3.65 2.40
C TRP A 131 3.00 2.26 2.33
N SER A 132 3.71 1.32 1.73
CA SER A 132 3.38 -0.09 1.74
C SER A 132 4.17 -0.81 2.84
N TRP A 133 3.67 -1.97 3.26
CA TRP A 133 4.43 -2.86 4.12
C TRP A 133 5.71 -3.27 3.38
N GLN A 134 6.86 -2.79 3.85
CA GLN A 134 8.16 -3.21 3.38
C GLN A 134 8.53 -4.47 4.16
N GLN A 135 8.59 -5.61 3.49
CA GLN A 135 9.08 -6.84 4.09
C GLN A 135 10.56 -6.64 4.43
N PRO A 136 10.99 -6.82 5.69
CA PRO A 136 12.41 -6.80 6.01
C PRO A 136 13.11 -7.82 5.11
N ALA A 137 14.18 -7.39 4.43
CA ALA A 137 15.03 -8.32 3.71
C ALA A 137 15.49 -9.39 4.71
N ARG A 138 15.38 -10.67 4.35
CA ARG A 138 15.89 -11.80 5.16
C ARG A 138 17.43 -11.82 5.15
N ARG A 139 18.07 -10.74 5.60
CA ARG A 139 19.52 -10.63 5.71
C ARG A 139 19.85 -10.31 7.16
N ALA A 140 20.72 -11.12 7.75
CA ALA A 140 21.28 -10.85 9.07
C ALA A 140 22.11 -9.56 8.99
N ILE A 141 22.00 -8.72 10.03
CA ILE A 141 22.70 -7.42 10.09
C ILE A 141 24.22 -7.61 10.17
N GLU A 142 24.67 -8.68 10.83
CA GLU A 142 26.07 -9.07 11.01
C GLU A 142 26.68 -9.77 9.79
N ARG A 143 25.93 -9.86 8.68
CA ARG A 143 26.40 -10.56 7.49
C ARG A 143 27.54 -9.76 6.84
N ASP A 144 28.73 -10.29 6.97
CA ASP A 144 29.88 -9.90 6.16
C ASP A 144 29.79 -10.62 4.80
N ASP A 145 29.51 -9.87 3.74
CA ASP A 145 29.41 -10.42 2.39
C ASP A 145 30.75 -10.97 1.86
N GLN A 146 31.89 -10.46 2.33
CA GLN A 146 33.21 -11.03 2.00
C GLN A 146 33.40 -12.37 2.70
N ALA A 147 33.08 -12.48 3.99
CA ALA A 147 33.15 -13.73 4.73
C ALA A 147 32.21 -14.80 4.15
N VAL A 148 31.02 -14.41 3.68
CA VAL A 148 30.09 -15.32 3.00
C VAL A 148 30.64 -15.83 1.67
N GLU A 149 31.26 -14.95 0.86
CA GLU A 149 31.85 -15.37 -0.42
C GLU A 149 33.08 -16.27 -0.23
N VAL A 150 33.93 -15.96 0.75
CA VAL A 150 35.05 -16.84 1.15
C VAL A 150 34.53 -18.20 1.60
N TRP A 151 33.55 -18.23 2.50
CA TRP A 151 32.97 -19.48 2.99
C TRP A 151 32.34 -20.32 1.86
N LYS A 152 31.66 -19.69 0.90
CA LYS A 152 31.10 -20.40 -0.28
C LYS A 152 32.17 -21.00 -1.18
N LYS A 153 33.30 -20.31 -1.36
CA LYS A 153 34.38 -20.75 -2.26
C LYS A 153 35.26 -21.79 -1.61
N GLU A 154 35.57 -21.63 -0.33
CA GLU A 154 36.61 -22.40 0.35
C GLU A 154 36.05 -23.47 1.28
N THR A 155 35.05 -23.13 2.09
CA THR A 155 34.54 -24.03 3.13
C THR A 155 33.39 -24.91 2.64
N TRP A 156 32.50 -24.35 1.82
CA TRP A 156 31.32 -25.07 1.33
C TRP A 156 31.65 -26.32 0.50
N PRO A 157 32.67 -26.33 -0.39
CA PRO A 157 33.06 -27.55 -1.10
C PRO A 157 33.53 -28.67 -0.16
N LEU A 158 34.14 -28.32 0.98
CA LEU A 158 34.68 -29.28 1.95
C LEU A 158 33.63 -29.86 2.89
N VAL A 159 32.61 -29.07 3.24
CA VAL A 159 31.55 -29.46 4.18
C VAL A 159 30.37 -30.13 3.48
N LYS A 160 30.19 -29.90 2.18
CA LYS A 160 29.08 -30.47 1.42
C LYS A 160 29.28 -31.98 1.22
N ALA A 161 28.49 -32.78 1.93
CA ALA A 161 28.43 -34.22 1.70
C ALA A 161 28.19 -34.53 0.20
N PRO A 162 28.86 -35.55 -0.36
CA PRO A 162 28.62 -35.96 -1.74
C PRO A 162 27.12 -36.26 -1.89
N ARG A 163 26.50 -35.67 -2.92
CA ARG A 163 25.11 -35.97 -3.24
C ARG A 163 25.03 -37.48 -3.49
N ARG A 164 24.27 -38.20 -2.65
CA ARG A 164 23.89 -39.58 -2.97
C ARG A 164 23.28 -39.57 -4.36
N SER A 165 23.89 -40.29 -5.30
CA SER A 165 23.28 -40.57 -6.60
C SER A 165 21.92 -41.18 -6.30
N ALA A 166 20.85 -40.55 -6.79
CA ALA A 166 19.50 -41.06 -6.58
C ALA A 166 19.42 -42.45 -7.21
N THR A 167 19.41 -43.49 -6.38
CA THR A 167 19.00 -44.82 -6.82
C THR A 167 17.51 -44.72 -7.18
N PRO A 168 17.06 -45.17 -8.36
CA PRO A 168 15.65 -45.18 -8.69
C PRO A 168 14.89 -45.97 -7.61
N GLY A 169 14.02 -45.28 -6.87
CA GLY A 169 13.18 -45.93 -5.87
C GLY A 169 12.16 -46.84 -6.55
N TRP A 170 12.29 -48.15 -6.39
CA TRP A 170 11.30 -49.11 -6.88
C TRP A 170 10.05 -49.02 -6.02
N SER A 171 8.98 -48.41 -6.53
CA SER A 171 7.65 -48.50 -5.91
C SER A 171 6.94 -49.76 -6.42
N SER A 172 6.88 -50.81 -5.60
CA SER A 172 6.01 -51.95 -5.91
C SER A 172 4.55 -51.54 -5.67
N ARG A 173 3.67 -51.78 -6.66
CA ARG A 173 2.22 -51.59 -6.50
C ARG A 173 1.70 -52.64 -5.52
N THR A 174 1.26 -52.21 -4.35
CA THR A 174 0.48 -53.03 -3.44
C THR A 174 -0.85 -53.39 -4.11
N LYS A 175 -1.13 -54.69 -4.31
CA LYS A 175 -2.45 -55.16 -4.76
C LYS A 175 -3.45 -54.98 -3.60
N PRO A 176 -4.65 -54.42 -3.84
CA PRO A 176 -5.68 -54.40 -2.81
C PRO A 176 -6.19 -55.83 -2.58
N GLY A 177 -6.18 -56.27 -1.31
CA GLY A 177 -6.73 -57.56 -0.92
C GLY A 177 -8.24 -57.57 -1.07
N SER A 178 -8.77 -58.61 -1.73
CA SER A 178 -10.19 -58.87 -1.89
C SER A 178 -10.83 -59.35 -0.59
N ARG A 179 -11.94 -58.73 -0.18
CA ARG A 179 -12.98 -59.33 0.66
C ARG A 179 -14.34 -58.92 0.13
#